data_AF-A0A1E7K9V8-F1
#
_entry.id   AF-A0A1E7K9V8-F1
#
_cell.length_a   1.000
_cell.length_b   1.000
_cell.length_c   1.000
_cell.angle_alpha   90.00
_cell.angle_beta   90.00
_cell.angle_gamma   90.00
#
_symmetry.space_group_name_H-M   'P 1'
#
loop_
_entity.id
_entity.type
_entity.pdbx_description
1 polymer ?
#
loop_
_entity_poly.entity_id
_entity_poly.type
_entity_poly.pdbx_seq_one_letter_code
_entity_poly.pdbx_strand_id
1 'polypeptide(L)'
;MGGPIPARELSDGMLRFLAVATALLTGRHGVDIGKEPGTEPSLTLVVEESENGLHPSQASLLLELLRDASARAGTQTLATTHSPALLSALAGSEHPGVVCDRTATAAAADCND
;
A
#
# COMPACT_ATOMS: atom_id res chain seq x y z
N MET A 1 7.78 32.26 -0.69
CA MET A 1 8.99 31.71 -1.34
C MET A 1 9.24 30.35 -0.70
N GLY A 2 8.92 29.25 -1.39
CA GLY A 2 9.10 27.90 -0.86
C GLY A 2 9.84 27.07 -1.90
N GLY A 3 11.13 26.85 -1.69
CA GLY A 3 11.90 25.91 -2.49
C GLY A 3 11.48 24.47 -2.21
N PRO A 4 11.92 23.50 -3.02
CA PRO A 4 11.69 22.09 -2.73
C PRO A 4 12.22 21.75 -1.35
N ILE A 5 11.39 21.07 -0.55
CA ILE A 5 11.76 20.62 0.79
C ILE A 5 12.76 19.47 0.66
N PRO A 6 13.95 19.55 1.26
CA PRO A 6 14.91 18.45 1.25
C PRO A 6 14.34 17.19 1.89
N ALA A 7 14.60 16.02 1.29
CA ALA A 7 14.09 14.74 1.80
C ALA A 7 14.47 14.45 3.27
N ARG A 8 15.65 14.90 3.71
CA ARG A 8 16.13 14.76 5.10
C ARG A 8 15.28 15.50 6.15
N GLU A 9 14.43 16.44 5.71
CA GLU A 9 13.53 17.21 6.59
C GLU A 9 12.15 16.56 6.69
N LEU A 10 11.91 15.47 5.94
CA LEU A 10 10.66 14.72 5.95
C LEU A 10 10.74 13.59 6.98
N SER A 11 9.60 13.25 7.59
CA SER A 11 9.51 12.05 8.43
C SER A 11 9.66 10.78 7.58
N ASP A 12 10.10 9.68 8.20
CA ASP A 12 10.22 8.39 7.54
C ASP A 12 8.88 7.94 6.89
N GLY A 13 7.76 8.18 7.58
CA GLY A 13 6.43 7.93 7.04
C GLY A 13 6.15 8.75 5.77
N MET A 14 6.52 10.02 5.74
CA MET A 14 6.33 10.85 4.55
C MET A 14 7.21 10.39 3.39
N LEU A 15 8.47 10.00 3.65
CA LEU A 15 9.35 9.42 2.64
C LEU A 15 8.77 8.13 2.07
N ARG A 16 8.24 7.26 2.93
CA ARG A 16 7.57 6.02 2.54
C ARG A 16 6.33 6.28 1.69
N PHE A 17 5.45 7.19 2.13
CA PHE A 17 4.28 7.59 1.36
C PHE A 17 4.67 8.11 -0.02
N LEU A 18 5.66 9.00 -0.10
CA LEU A 18 6.12 9.55 -1.37
C LEU A 18 6.71 8.47 -2.28
N ALA A 19 7.49 7.54 -1.74
CA ALA A 19 8.05 6.44 -2.52
C ALA A 19 6.94 5.59 -3.14
N VAL A 20 5.95 5.16 -2.34
CA VAL A 20 4.83 4.34 -2.83
C VAL A 20 3.94 5.13 -3.79
N ALA A 21 3.58 6.36 -3.45
CA ALA A 21 2.76 7.22 -4.32
C ALA A 21 3.45 7.48 -5.66
N THR A 22 4.77 7.71 -5.66
CA THR A 22 5.54 7.89 -6.89
C THR A 22 5.52 6.63 -7.75
N ALA A 23 5.73 5.44 -7.16
CA ALA A 23 5.66 4.17 -7.89
C ALA A 23 4.27 3.94 -8.49
N LEU A 24 3.20 4.25 -7.75
CA LEU A 24 1.83 4.10 -8.23
C LEU A 24 1.53 5.08 -9.37
N LEU A 25 1.84 6.37 -9.20
CA LEU A 25 1.50 7.42 -10.16
C LEU A 25 2.33 7.34 -11.45
N THR A 26 3.59 6.93 -11.36
CA THR A 26 4.45 6.73 -12.53
C THR A 26 4.18 5.39 -13.22
N GLY A 27 3.66 4.41 -12.48
CA GLY A 27 3.34 3.08 -12.96
C GLY A 27 4.55 2.37 -13.59
N ARG A 28 4.29 1.52 -14.59
CA ARG A 28 5.33 0.80 -15.35
C ARG A 28 6.32 1.66 -16.12
N HIS A 29 6.09 2.98 -16.22
CA HIS A 29 6.98 3.88 -16.95
C HIS A 29 8.02 4.55 -16.05
N GLY A 30 7.80 4.61 -14.74
CA GLY A 30 8.74 5.24 -13.80
C GLY A 30 9.64 4.26 -13.06
N VAL A 31 9.38 2.96 -13.18
CA VAL A 31 10.19 1.91 -12.56
C VAL A 31 10.83 1.11 -13.69
N ASP A 32 12.14 0.90 -13.60
CA ASP A 32 12.86 -0.01 -14.51
C ASP A 32 12.51 -1.46 -14.14
N ILE A 33 11.39 -1.93 -14.67
CA ILE A 33 10.92 -3.30 -14.52
C ILE A 33 11.39 -4.03 -15.76
N GLY A 34 12.34 -4.96 -15.59
CA GLY A 34 12.91 -5.73 -16.68
C GLY A 34 11.84 -6.26 -17.64
N LYS A 35 12.05 -6.09 -18.95
CA LYS A 35 11.09 -6.50 -19.97
C LYS A 35 11.41 -7.90 -20.47
N GLU A 36 10.54 -8.85 -20.17
CA GLU A 36 10.57 -10.16 -20.81
C GLU A 36 10.21 -10.04 -22.32
N PRO A 37 11.02 -10.60 -23.24
CA PRO A 37 10.71 -10.58 -24.67
C PRO A 37 9.34 -11.19 -24.96
N GLY A 38 8.50 -10.46 -25.70
CA GLY A 38 7.16 -10.92 -26.07
C GLY A 38 6.06 -10.71 -25.02
N THR A 39 6.36 -10.05 -23.90
CA THR A 39 5.36 -9.73 -22.87
C THR A 39 5.14 -8.21 -22.74
N GLU A 40 3.90 -7.80 -22.50
CA GLU A 40 3.57 -6.41 -22.15
C GLU A 40 4.07 -6.11 -20.73
N PRO A 41 4.81 -5.00 -20.49
CA PRO A 41 5.31 -4.67 -19.17
C PRO A 41 4.15 -4.50 -18.18
N SER A 42 4.28 -5.16 -17.03
CA SER A 42 3.33 -5.08 -15.91
C SER A 42 4.07 -4.72 -14.63
N LEU A 43 3.43 -3.92 -13.78
CA LEU A 43 3.93 -3.54 -12.46
C LEU A 43 3.13 -4.29 -11.41
N THR A 44 3.79 -5.11 -10.60
CA THR A 44 3.23 -5.60 -9.34
C THR A 44 3.90 -4.86 -8.20
N LEU A 45 3.14 -4.05 -7.47
CA LEU A 45 3.64 -3.33 -6.29
C LEU A 45 3.17 -4.05 -5.02
N VAL A 46 4.13 -4.48 -4.20
CA VAL A 46 3.87 -5.10 -2.91
C VAL A 46 4.31 -4.14 -1.79
N VAL A 47 3.40 -3.83 -0.86
CA VAL A 47 3.64 -2.89 0.24
C VAL A 47 3.37 -3.57 1.58
N GLU A 48 4.42 -3.91 2.31
CA GLU A 48 4.33 -4.54 3.63
C GLU A 48 4.09 -3.51 4.73
N GLU A 49 3.06 -3.67 5.57
CA GLU A 49 2.66 -2.69 6.60
C GLU A 49 2.43 -1.29 6.02
N SER A 50 1.47 -1.17 5.10
CA SER A 50 1.21 0.05 4.33
C SER A 50 1.02 1.33 5.17
N GLU A 51 0.53 1.19 6.40
CA GLU A 51 0.29 2.27 7.36
C GLU A 51 1.51 2.69 8.19
N ASN A 52 2.62 1.94 8.14
CA ASN A 52 3.72 2.12 9.09
C ASN A 52 4.30 3.55 9.00
N GLY A 53 4.33 4.25 10.14
CA GLY A 53 4.81 5.62 10.26
C GLY A 53 3.88 6.68 9.67
N LEU A 54 2.70 6.31 9.15
CA LEU A 54 1.75 7.25 8.55
C LEU A 54 0.70 7.71 9.55
N HIS A 55 0.29 8.97 9.42
CA HIS A 55 -0.95 9.42 10.05
C HIS A 55 -2.15 8.70 9.40
N PRO A 56 -3.24 8.37 10.14
CA PRO A 56 -4.38 7.62 9.60
C PRO A 56 -4.97 8.18 8.30
N SER A 57 -5.00 9.50 8.14
CA SER A 57 -5.46 10.14 6.89
C SER A 57 -4.54 9.87 5.70
N GLN A 58 -3.23 9.80 5.91
CA GLN A 58 -2.26 9.47 4.86
C GLN A 58 -2.34 8.00 4.47
N ALA A 59 -2.53 7.12 5.46
CA ALA A 59 -2.71 5.70 5.22
C ALA A 59 -4.00 5.42 4.41
N SER A 60 -5.08 6.15 4.71
CA SER A 60 -6.34 6.06 3.97
C SER A 60 -6.18 6.52 2.51
N LEU A 61 -5.50 7.66 2.29
CA LEU A 61 -5.17 8.13 0.96
C LEU A 61 -4.26 7.16 0.19
N LEU A 62 -3.30 6.52 0.88
CA LEU A 62 -2.45 5.51 0.25
C LEU A 62 -3.26 4.31 -0.25
N LEU A 63 -4.26 3.89 0.54
CA LEU A 63 -5.17 2.82 0.17
C LEU A 63 -5.99 3.18 -1.08
N GLU A 64 -6.48 4.42 -1.18
CA GLU A 64 -7.14 4.94 -2.38
C GLU A 64 -6.21 4.89 -3.61
N LEU A 65 -4.96 5.35 -3.48
CA LEU A 65 -3.99 5.31 -4.57
C LEU A 65 -3.68 3.87 -5.03
N LEU A 66 -3.62 2.91 -4.11
CA LEU A 66 -3.42 1.49 -4.41
C LEU A 66 -4.60 0.91 -5.21
N ARG A 67 -5.83 1.28 -4.84
CA ARG A 67 -7.06 0.87 -5.53
C ARG A 67 -7.09 1.45 -6.94
N ASP A 68 -6.90 2.76 -7.07
CA ASP A 68 -6.87 3.47 -8.36
C ASP A 68 -5.78 2.92 -9.27
N ALA A 69 -4.66 2.47 -8.70
CA ALA A 69 -3.59 1.82 -9.44
C ALA A 69 -3.96 0.44 -9.96
N SER A 70 -4.59 -0.39 -9.14
CA SER A 70 -5.05 -1.71 -9.56
C SER A 70 -6.08 -1.66 -10.69
N ALA A 71 -6.84 -0.56 -10.80
CA ALA A 71 -7.80 -0.35 -11.89
C ALA A 71 -7.12 -0.02 -13.24
N ARG A 72 -5.83 0.37 -13.24
CA ARG A 72 -5.07 0.65 -14.47
C ARG A 72 -4.56 -0.63 -15.10
N ALA A 73 -4.72 -0.76 -16.41
CA ALA A 73 -4.27 -1.94 -17.16
C ALA A 73 -2.76 -2.18 -17.00
N GLY A 74 -2.39 -3.36 -16.52
CA GLY A 74 -1.00 -3.77 -16.31
C GLY A 74 -0.39 -3.29 -14.99
N THR A 75 -1.21 -2.93 -14.00
CA THR A 75 -0.75 -2.69 -12.62
C THR A 75 -1.53 -3.57 -11.64
N GLN A 76 -0.81 -4.27 -10.79
CA GLN A 76 -1.34 -5.05 -9.67
C GLN A 76 -0.78 -4.50 -8.37
N THR A 77 -1.61 -4.42 -7.34
CA THR A 77 -1.20 -3.98 -6.01
C THR A 77 -1.50 -5.07 -4.99
N LEU A 78 -0.58 -5.26 -4.04
CA LEU A 78 -0.72 -6.12 -2.88
C LEU A 78 -0.24 -5.33 -1.67
N ALA A 79 -1.01 -5.32 -0.59
CA ALA A 79 -0.62 -4.65 0.64
C ALA A 79 -0.93 -5.51 1.85
N THR A 80 -0.07 -5.45 2.85
CA THR A 80 -0.34 -6.00 4.17
C THR A 80 -0.60 -4.87 5.15
N THR A 81 -1.48 -5.12 6.11
CA THR A 81 -1.85 -4.15 7.14
C THR A 81 -2.24 -4.87 8.42
N HIS A 82 -1.84 -4.30 9.54
CA HIS A 82 -2.33 -4.66 10.87
C HIS A 82 -3.39 -3.67 11.37
N SER A 83 -3.65 -2.59 10.63
CA SER A 83 -4.59 -1.53 10.99
C SER A 83 -6.05 -1.94 10.77
N PRO A 84 -6.85 -2.12 11.85
CA PRO A 84 -8.27 -2.39 11.70
C PRO A 84 -9.02 -1.21 11.05
N ALA A 85 -8.51 0.01 11.21
CA ALA A 85 -9.08 1.21 10.62
C ALA A 85 -8.98 1.20 9.09
N LEU A 86 -7.85 0.73 8.54
CA LEU A 86 -7.71 0.60 7.08
C LEU A 86 -8.60 -0.49 6.50
N LEU A 87 -8.73 -1.63 7.20
CA LEU A 87 -9.65 -2.69 6.79
C LEU A 87 -11.11 -2.21 6.83
N SER A 88 -11.46 -1.39 7.82
CA SER A 88 -12.80 -0.80 7.95
C SER A 88 -13.10 0.26 6.88
N ALA A 89 -12.08 0.80 6.21
CA ALA A 89 -12.22 1.75 5.11
C ALA A 89 -12.42 1.09 3.73
N LEU A 90 -12.41 -0.25 3.67
CA LEU A 90 -12.72 -1.00 2.44
C LEU A 90 -14.22 -1.02 2.19
N ALA A 91 -14.61 -0.80 0.94
CA ALA A 91 -15.98 -1.01 0.51
C ALA A 91 -16.28 -2.52 0.40
N GLY A 92 -17.55 -2.89 0.55
CA GLY A 92 -17.96 -4.30 0.48
C GLY A 92 -17.60 -5.00 -0.83
N SER A 93 -17.49 -4.26 -1.93
CA SER A 93 -17.03 -4.76 -3.23
C SER A 93 -15.56 -5.17 -3.25
N GLU A 94 -14.76 -4.73 -2.28
CA GLU A 94 -13.32 -4.96 -2.20
C GLU A 94 -12.97 -6.16 -1.30
N HIS A 95 -13.93 -6.62 -0.49
CA HIS A 95 -13.75 -7.76 0.40
C HIS A 95 -13.26 -9.05 -0.28
N PRO A 96 -13.64 -9.40 -1.54
CA PRO A 96 -13.10 -10.59 -2.20
C PRO A 96 -11.58 -10.60 -2.39
N GLY A 97 -10.93 -9.42 -2.38
CA GLY A 97 -9.48 -9.27 -2.46
C GLY A 97 -8.77 -9.30 -1.11
N VAL A 98 -9.52 -9.38 0.01
CA VAL A 98 -8.96 -9.35 1.36
C VAL A 98 -8.82 -10.77 1.87
N VAL A 99 -7.59 -11.12 2.26
CA VAL A 99 -7.30 -12.38 2.94
C VAL A 99 -6.84 -12.05 4.36
N CYS A 100 -7.54 -12.57 5.36
CA CYS A 100 -7.14 -12.47 6.75
C CYS A 100 -6.77 -13.87 7.25
N ASP A 101 -5.55 -14.02 7.75
CA ASP A 101 -5.17 -15.20 8.51
C ASP A 101 -5.28 -14.89 10.02
N ARG A 102 -5.79 -15.86 10.78
CA ARG A 102 -5.81 -15.81 12.24
C ARG A 102 -4.97 -16.97 12.75
N THR A 103 -3.74 -16.68 13.15
CA THR A 103 -2.90 -17.66 13.85
C THR A 103 -3.53 -17.95 15.22
N ALA A 104 -3.96 -19.19 15.45
CA ALA A 104 -4.65 -19.61 16.67
C ALA A 104 -3.80 -19.56 17.97
N THR A 105 -2.60 -18.99 17.95
CA THR A 105 -1.67 -18.96 19.08
C THR A 105 -1.87 -17.80 20.06
N ALA A 106 -2.75 -16.84 19.78
CA ALA A 106 -3.07 -15.74 20.70
C ALA A 106 -4.39 -15.92 21.49
N ALA A 107 -5.14 -16.99 21.27
CA ALA A 107 -6.47 -17.19 21.90
C ALA A 107 -6.44 -18.05 23.18
N ALA A 108 -5.27 -18.48 23.67
CA ALA A 108 -5.15 -19.32 24.86
C ALA A 108 -4.82 -18.55 26.15
N ALA A 109 -4.70 -17.22 26.12
CA ALA A 109 -4.28 -16.43 27.28
C ALA A 109 -5.31 -15.42 27.81
N ASP A 110 -6.44 -15.19 27.12
CA ASP A 110 -7.37 -14.10 27.50
C ASP A 110 -8.86 -14.43 27.33
N CYS A 111 -9.22 -15.71 27.34
CA CYS A 111 -10.61 -16.14 27.57
C CYS A 111 -10.72 -16.72 28.98
N ASN A 112 -10.65 -15.84 29.98
CA ASN A 112 -11.15 -16.08 31.33
C ASN A 112 -11.61 -14.77 31.99
N ASP A 113 -12.79 -14.27 31.58
CA ASP A 113 -13.99 -14.07 32.42
C ASP A 113 -15.09 -13.37 31.60
#